data_AF-A0A8B7Q971-F1
#
_entry.id   AF-A0A8B7Q971-F1
#
_cell.length_a   1.000
_cell.length_b   1.000
_cell.length_c   1.000
_cell.angle_alpha   90.00
_cell.angle_beta   90.00
_cell.angle_gamma   90.00
#
_symmetry.space_group_name_H-M   'P 1'
#
loop_
_entity.id
_entity.type
_entity.pdbx_description
1 polymer ?
#
loop_
_entity_poly.entity_id
_entity_poly.type
_entity_poly.pdbx_seq_one_letter_code
_entity_poly.pdbx_strand_id
1 'polypeptide(L)'
;MVNMAAAVRCLGRVVIQHQRHSLSKITPFYPCSVCVQVPSRHFAAATKPAKRTKRDAKEKVSDEKKDDIEKIKSYPVMEGEPEDDVYLKRLYPRQIYEVEKAIHLLKKFQVLDFTNPKQGVYLDLTLDMVLGKKKKVEPFASVLSFPYPFASEINKVAVFTGNASEIKIAEENGAAFAGGTNLVQKILDDEIQPDFYVAVPEIMPELNPLKKKLKKRFPKLTRSKEEFFLETKIATLDMSSDQIAANLQAVISEVCRHRPLNLGKWFAG
;
A
#
# COMPACT_ATOMS: atom_id res chain seq x y z
N MET A 1 70.29 18.17 -17.67
CA MET A 1 69.25 18.09 -16.62
C MET A 1 68.00 18.77 -17.15
N VAL A 2 67.01 18.02 -17.66
CA VAL A 2 65.56 18.26 -17.54
C VAL A 2 64.90 16.95 -17.98
N ASN A 3 64.37 16.18 -17.04
CA ASN A 3 63.49 15.04 -17.35
C ASN A 3 62.10 15.59 -17.63
N MET A 4 61.65 15.53 -18.88
CA MET A 4 60.30 15.92 -19.29
C MET A 4 59.41 14.68 -19.24
N ALA A 5 58.65 14.53 -18.16
CA ALA A 5 57.69 13.44 -18.00
C ALA A 5 56.44 13.72 -18.84
N ALA A 6 56.10 12.77 -19.72
CA ALA A 6 54.93 12.82 -20.58
C ALA A 6 53.64 12.64 -19.76
N ALA A 7 52.71 13.60 -19.89
CA ALA A 7 51.38 13.51 -19.33
C ALA A 7 50.50 12.58 -20.18
N VAL A 8 50.18 11.41 -19.64
CA VAL A 8 49.23 10.47 -20.24
C VAL A 8 47.80 11.01 -20.05
N ARG A 9 47.18 11.44 -21.15
CA ARG A 9 45.74 11.73 -21.23
C ARG A 9 44.98 10.42 -21.38
N CYS A 10 44.34 9.95 -20.30
CA CYS A 10 43.30 8.93 -20.41
C CYS A 10 41.95 9.60 -20.66
N LEU A 11 41.56 9.68 -21.94
CA LEU A 11 40.17 9.93 -22.34
C LEU A 11 39.35 8.66 -22.09
N GLY A 12 38.67 8.62 -20.94
CA GLY A 12 37.69 7.58 -20.63
C GLY A 12 36.40 7.83 -21.40
N ARG A 13 36.13 7.01 -22.44
CA ARG A 13 34.83 6.91 -23.10
C ARG A 13 33.79 6.44 -22.07
N VAL A 14 32.77 7.26 -21.79
CA VAL A 14 31.58 6.82 -21.07
C VAL A 14 30.63 6.18 -22.08
N VAL A 15 30.54 4.85 -22.04
CA VAL A 15 29.49 4.07 -22.72
C VAL A 15 28.23 4.22 -21.86
N ILE A 16 27.20 4.86 -22.39
CA ILE A 16 25.87 4.88 -21.78
C ILE A 16 25.23 3.53 -22.02
N GLN A 17 25.44 2.59 -21.09
CA GLN A 17 24.69 1.34 -21.02
C GLN A 17 23.48 1.58 -20.13
N HIS A 18 22.28 1.64 -20.73
CA HIS A 18 21.01 1.62 -20.03
C HIS A 18 20.86 0.28 -19.29
N GLN A 19 21.32 0.21 -18.04
CA GLN A 19 20.91 -0.83 -17.10
C GLN A 19 19.72 -0.34 -16.29
N ARG A 20 18.54 -0.90 -16.59
CA ARG A 20 17.38 -0.87 -15.71
C ARG A 20 17.70 -1.69 -14.46
N HIS A 21 18.14 -1.04 -13.40
CA HIS A 21 18.18 -1.65 -12.07
C HIS A 21 16.85 -1.42 -11.39
N SER A 22 16.01 -2.45 -11.41
CA SER A 22 14.94 -2.59 -10.44
C SER A 22 15.59 -2.89 -9.10
N LEU A 23 15.36 -2.03 -8.12
CA LEU A 23 15.66 -2.31 -6.73
C LEU A 23 14.43 -1.93 -5.91
N SER A 24 13.58 -2.93 -5.72
CA SER A 24 12.62 -2.96 -4.63
C SER A 24 13.41 -2.96 -3.31
N LYS A 25 13.43 -1.81 -2.64
CA LYS A 25 13.72 -1.75 -1.21
C LYS A 25 12.60 -0.96 -0.56
N ILE A 26 11.86 -1.69 0.27
CA ILE A 26 10.89 -1.20 1.23
C ILE A 26 11.61 -0.16 2.10
N THR A 27 11.31 1.11 1.89
CA THR A 27 11.63 2.19 2.83
C THR A 27 10.46 2.34 3.80
N PRO A 28 10.68 2.21 5.12
CA PRO A 28 9.71 2.67 6.10
C PRO A 28 9.63 4.20 5.96
N PHE A 29 8.42 4.73 5.81
CA PHE A 29 8.19 6.17 5.97
C PHE A 29 8.49 6.54 7.44
N TYR A 30 9.72 6.98 7.68
CA TYR A 30 10.08 7.71 8.90
C TYR A 30 9.59 9.16 8.78
N PRO A 31 9.22 9.82 9.89
CA PRO A 31 8.86 11.23 9.87
C PRO A 31 10.10 12.03 9.50
N CYS A 32 9.96 12.88 8.47
CA CYS A 32 11.01 13.80 8.04
C CYS A 32 11.34 14.75 9.21
N SER A 33 12.41 14.48 9.95
CA SER A 33 13.06 15.46 10.80
C SER A 33 14.03 16.24 9.93
N VAL A 34 13.78 17.54 9.82
CA VAL A 34 14.76 18.47 9.25
C VAL A 34 15.95 18.43 10.22
N CYS A 35 17.03 17.76 9.83
CA CYS A 35 18.30 17.92 10.51
C CYS A 35 18.81 19.33 10.22
N VAL A 36 18.57 20.26 11.16
CA VAL A 36 19.34 21.50 11.22
C VAL A 36 20.79 21.07 11.48
N GLN A 37 21.61 21.02 10.42
CA GLN A 37 23.05 20.87 10.56
C GLN A 37 23.59 22.14 11.21
N VAL A 38 23.71 22.12 12.54
CA VAL A 38 24.49 23.10 13.27
C VAL A 38 25.95 22.95 12.81
N PRO A 39 26.62 24.00 12.30
CA PRO A 39 28.01 23.89 11.89
C PRO A 39 28.88 23.62 13.13
N SER A 40 29.45 22.41 13.24
CA SER A 40 30.42 22.11 14.29
C SER A 40 31.72 22.83 13.98
N ARG A 41 31.99 23.95 14.68
CA ARG A 41 33.34 24.53 14.70
C ARG A 41 34.24 23.55 15.47
N HIS A 42 35.26 23.01 14.82
CA HIS A 42 36.29 22.20 15.48
C HIS A 42 37.18 23.11 16.31
N PHE A 43 37.09 23.02 17.65
CA PHE A 43 38.11 23.58 18.53
C PHE A 43 39.32 22.64 18.59
N ALA A 44 40.52 23.22 18.60
CA ALA A 44 41.79 22.51 18.62
C ALA A 44 41.92 21.59 19.85
N ALA A 45 42.39 20.37 19.63
CA ALA A 45 42.55 19.34 20.66
C ALA A 45 43.71 19.67 21.61
N ALA A 46 43.41 19.79 22.91
CA ALA A 46 44.41 19.81 23.97
C ALA A 46 44.93 18.38 24.26
N THR A 47 46.23 18.31 24.54
CA THR A 47 47.05 17.11 24.76
C THR A 47 46.55 16.25 25.93
N LYS A 48 46.50 14.92 25.74
CA LYS A 48 46.09 13.94 26.77
C LYS A 48 47.15 13.77 27.86
N PRO A 49 46.79 13.62 29.15
CA PRO A 49 47.60 12.88 30.11
C PRO A 49 47.10 11.45 30.32
N ALA A 50 48.01 10.62 30.82
CA ALA A 50 47.96 9.16 30.82
C ALA A 50 47.11 8.52 31.93
N LYS A 51 46.51 7.39 31.54
CA LYS A 51 46.05 6.18 32.26
C LYS A 51 46.33 6.09 33.78
N ARG A 52 45.27 5.98 34.61
CA ARG A 52 45.22 5.14 35.84
C ARG A 52 43.81 4.61 36.18
N THR A 53 43.74 3.28 36.25
CA THR A 53 42.94 2.32 37.07
C THR A 53 41.51 2.60 37.59
N LYS A 54 40.69 1.53 37.45
CA LYS A 54 39.30 1.30 37.88
C LYS A 54 39.00 1.61 39.36
N ARG A 55 37.79 2.12 39.63
CA ARG A 55 36.94 1.75 40.77
C ARG A 55 35.47 2.06 40.49
N ASP A 56 34.62 1.12 40.85
CA ASP A 56 33.16 1.14 40.72
C ASP A 56 32.51 2.29 41.50
N ALA A 57 31.59 3.00 40.85
CA ALA A 57 30.52 3.73 41.53
C ALA A 57 29.34 3.89 40.56
N LYS A 58 28.21 3.31 40.96
CA LYS A 58 26.92 3.32 40.27
C LYS A 58 26.33 4.73 40.41
N GLU A 59 26.64 5.62 39.48
CA GLU A 59 26.03 6.95 39.43
C GLU A 59 24.69 6.86 38.69
N LYS A 60 23.61 7.12 39.42
CA LYS A 60 22.26 7.28 38.87
C LYS A 60 22.29 8.44 37.89
N VAL A 61 22.16 8.16 36.60
CA VAL A 61 21.76 9.16 35.62
C VAL A 61 20.37 9.66 36.04
N SER A 62 20.29 10.92 36.44
CA SER A 62 19.05 11.63 36.76
C SER A 62 18.06 11.52 35.59
N ASP A 63 16.88 10.97 35.85
CA ASP A 63 15.77 10.87 34.88
C ASP A 63 15.31 12.23 34.33
N GLU A 64 15.60 13.33 35.04
CA GLU A 64 15.23 14.70 34.67
C GLU A 64 15.66 15.11 33.24
N LYS A 65 16.85 14.69 32.78
CA LYS A 65 17.34 15.09 31.45
C LYS A 65 16.68 14.34 30.28
N LYS A 66 16.07 13.17 30.53
CA LYS A 66 15.33 12.43 29.49
C LYS A 66 13.94 13.02 29.30
N ASP A 67 13.29 13.38 30.41
CA ASP A 67 11.96 14.01 30.42
C ASP A 67 11.96 15.37 29.68
N ASP A 68 13.05 16.14 29.80
CA ASP A 68 13.18 17.42 29.09
C ASP A 68 13.35 17.23 27.58
N ILE A 69 14.10 16.22 27.13
CA ILE A 69 14.27 15.91 25.70
C ILE A 69 12.96 15.37 25.09
N GLU A 70 12.17 14.64 25.87
CA GLU A 70 10.84 14.17 25.46
C GLU A 70 9.83 15.33 25.38
N LYS A 71 9.84 16.26 26.33
CA LYS A 71 9.05 17.51 26.29
C LYS A 71 9.39 18.42 25.12
N ILE A 72 10.67 18.51 24.73
CA ILE A 72 11.11 19.33 23.58
C ILE A 72 10.59 18.77 22.23
N LYS A 73 10.11 17.52 22.18
CA LYS A 73 9.61 16.88 20.95
C LYS A 73 8.10 16.87 20.80
N SER A 74 7.34 17.17 21.86
CA SER A 74 5.89 17.23 21.81
C SER A 74 5.43 18.67 21.61
N TYR A 75 5.33 19.12 20.36
CA TYR A 75 4.59 20.34 20.05
C TYR A 75 3.14 20.14 20.51
N PRO A 76 2.54 21.09 21.25
CA PRO A 76 1.12 21.02 21.57
C PRO A 76 0.33 21.06 20.25
N VAL A 77 -0.61 20.13 20.10
CA VAL A 77 -1.57 20.16 18.99
C VAL A 77 -2.46 21.38 19.22
N MET A 78 -2.49 22.29 18.25
CA MET A 78 -3.31 23.50 18.31
C MET A 78 -4.79 23.10 18.19
N GLU A 79 -5.64 23.68 19.03
CA GLU A 79 -7.09 23.47 18.99
C GLU A 79 -7.70 24.45 17.97
N GLY A 80 -8.48 23.92 17.01
CA GLY A 80 -9.23 24.74 16.05
C GLY A 80 -8.76 24.62 14.59
N GLU A 81 -9.42 25.40 13.72
CA GLU A 81 -9.01 25.56 12.32
C GLU A 81 -7.84 26.56 12.22
N PRO A 82 -6.92 26.36 11.28
CA PRO A 82 -5.81 27.29 11.08
C PRO A 82 -6.34 28.66 10.61
N GLU A 83 -5.80 29.73 11.18
CA GLU A 83 -6.17 31.10 10.81
C GLU A 83 -5.69 31.47 9.40
N ASP A 84 -4.51 30.97 9.02
CA ASP A 84 -3.88 31.24 7.74
C ASP A 84 -4.04 30.09 6.74
N ASP A 85 -4.02 30.44 5.44
CA ASP A 85 -3.99 29.48 4.32
C ASP A 85 -2.77 28.56 4.36
N VAL A 86 -1.65 29.06 4.91
CA VAL A 86 -0.37 28.35 4.99
C VAL A 86 -0.06 28.04 6.45
N TYR A 87 -0.26 26.79 6.85
CA TYR A 87 -0.02 26.33 8.21
C TYR A 87 0.75 25.00 8.22
N LEU A 88 1.41 24.72 9.35
CA LEU A 88 2.11 23.45 9.54
C LEU A 88 1.10 22.35 9.86
N LYS A 89 0.82 21.48 8.88
CA LYS A 89 -0.09 20.33 9.02
C LYS A 89 0.17 19.43 10.23
N ARG A 90 1.39 19.41 10.78
CA ARG A 90 1.76 18.62 11.98
C ARG A 90 1.21 19.21 13.29
N LEU A 91 0.97 20.52 13.32
CA LEU A 91 0.53 21.23 14.53
C LEU A 91 -0.99 21.19 14.71
N TYR A 92 -1.73 20.83 13.67
CA TYR A 92 -3.20 20.80 13.70
C TYR A 92 -3.70 19.35 13.61
N PRO A 93 -4.86 19.04 14.21
CA PRO A 93 -5.48 17.75 14.04
C PRO A 93 -5.82 17.50 12.57
N ARG A 94 -5.85 16.22 12.15
CA ARG A 94 -6.29 15.87 10.80
C ARG A 94 -7.74 16.29 10.64
N GLN A 95 -8.02 17.07 9.59
CA GLN A 95 -9.37 17.46 9.25
C GLN A 95 -10.17 16.22 8.84
N ILE A 96 -11.35 16.06 9.45
CA ILE A 96 -12.29 15.00 9.12
C ILE A 96 -13.32 15.61 8.19
N TYR A 97 -13.44 15.06 6.99
CA TYR A 97 -14.41 15.53 6.00
C TYR A 97 -15.60 14.58 5.93
N GLU A 98 -16.77 15.17 5.68
CA GLU A 98 -17.92 14.42 5.19
C GLU A 98 -17.64 13.90 3.78
N VAL A 99 -18.25 12.77 3.42
CA VAL A 99 -18.00 12.06 2.15
C VAL A 99 -18.15 13.00 0.95
N GLU A 100 -19.22 13.80 0.90
CA GLU A 100 -19.49 14.72 -0.20
C GLU A 100 -18.40 15.78 -0.36
N LYS A 101 -17.98 16.39 0.75
CA LYS A 101 -16.90 17.39 0.79
C LYS A 101 -15.56 16.76 0.38
N ALA A 102 -15.26 15.56 0.86
CA ALA A 102 -14.05 14.83 0.51
C ALA A 102 -13.99 14.55 -1.01
N ILE A 103 -15.09 14.08 -1.61
CA ILE A 103 -15.14 13.82 -3.06
C ILE A 103 -14.98 15.11 -3.86
N HIS A 104 -15.61 16.21 -3.44
CA HIS A 104 -15.46 17.50 -4.08
C HIS A 104 -14.00 17.99 -4.04
N LEU A 105 -13.34 17.87 -2.88
CA LEU A 105 -11.92 18.21 -2.73
C LEU A 105 -11.03 17.34 -3.61
N LEU A 106 -11.26 16.03 -3.68
CA LEU A 106 -10.49 15.13 -4.53
C LEU A 106 -10.58 15.52 -6.02
N LYS A 107 -11.78 15.85 -6.50
CA LYS A 107 -11.97 16.33 -7.88
C LYS A 107 -11.30 17.69 -8.11
N LYS A 108 -11.36 18.60 -7.13
CA LYS A 108 -10.68 19.90 -7.21
C LYS A 108 -9.16 19.73 -7.26
N PHE A 109 -8.58 18.88 -6.42
CA PHE A 109 -7.14 18.62 -6.41
C PHE A 109 -6.66 17.98 -7.71
N GLN A 110 -7.43 17.08 -8.31
CA GLN A 110 -7.09 16.51 -9.62
C GLN A 110 -6.93 17.57 -10.71
N VAL A 111 -7.77 18.62 -10.70
CA VAL A 111 -7.64 19.75 -11.63
C VAL A 111 -6.41 20.60 -11.31
N LEU A 112 -6.17 20.89 -10.04
CA LEU A 112 -5.03 21.71 -9.59
C LEU A 112 -3.67 21.02 -9.82
N ASP A 113 -3.63 19.71 -9.65
CA ASP A 113 -2.43 18.88 -9.80
C ASP A 113 -2.21 18.42 -11.26
N PHE A 114 -3.11 18.81 -12.17
CA PHE A 114 -3.09 18.42 -13.59
C PHE A 114 -2.99 16.89 -13.80
N THR A 115 -3.63 16.09 -12.95
CA THR A 115 -3.60 14.62 -13.03
C THR A 115 -4.70 14.09 -13.96
N ASN A 116 -4.59 12.80 -14.32
CA ASN A 116 -5.54 12.13 -15.21
C ASN A 116 -6.95 12.10 -14.58
N PRO A 117 -8.01 12.53 -15.29
CA PRO A 117 -9.39 12.45 -14.79
C PRO A 117 -9.85 11.02 -14.49
N LYS A 118 -9.25 10.00 -15.10
CA LYS A 118 -9.56 8.58 -14.84
C LYS A 118 -8.73 7.97 -13.69
N GLN A 119 -8.12 8.80 -12.84
CA GLN A 119 -7.38 8.32 -11.68
C GLN A 119 -8.29 7.53 -10.73
N GLY A 120 -7.76 6.45 -10.18
CA GLY A 120 -8.47 5.62 -9.20
C GLY A 120 -8.57 6.31 -7.85
N VAL A 121 -9.75 6.23 -7.24
CA VAL A 121 -10.00 6.61 -5.85
C VAL A 121 -9.87 5.35 -5.01
N TYR A 122 -9.00 5.40 -4.01
CA TYR A 122 -8.73 4.30 -3.09
C TYR A 122 -9.33 4.61 -1.72
N LEU A 123 -9.82 3.56 -1.07
CA LEU A 123 -10.27 3.58 0.29
C LEU A 123 -9.29 2.75 1.13
N ASP A 124 -8.74 3.40 2.15
CA ASP A 124 -7.91 2.76 3.16
C ASP A 124 -8.74 2.60 4.44
N LEU A 125 -9.12 1.36 4.74
CA LEU A 125 -9.77 1.01 6.01
C LEU A 125 -8.78 0.27 6.90
N THR A 126 -8.56 0.84 8.08
CA THR A 126 -7.84 0.18 9.17
C THR A 126 -8.86 -0.26 10.20
N LEU A 127 -9.02 -1.57 10.37
CA LEU A 127 -9.93 -2.13 11.37
C LEU A 127 -9.15 -2.43 12.65
N ASP A 128 -9.49 -1.73 13.73
CA ASP A 128 -8.99 -2.09 15.05
C ASP A 128 -9.73 -3.33 15.55
N MET A 129 -9.11 -4.49 15.36
CA MET A 129 -9.64 -5.79 15.74
C MET A 129 -8.88 -6.39 16.93
N VAL A 130 -8.39 -5.55 17.85
CA VAL A 130 -7.76 -5.99 19.10
C VAL A 130 -8.82 -6.58 20.04
N LEU A 131 -8.98 -7.90 20.01
CA LEU A 131 -9.77 -8.62 21.01
C LEU A 131 -8.96 -8.74 22.32
N GLY A 132 -9.56 -8.34 23.44
CA GLY A 132 -8.98 -8.56 24.76
C GLY A 132 -8.66 -10.04 24.99
N LYS A 133 -7.38 -10.35 25.23
CA LYS A 133 -6.79 -11.68 25.49
C LYS A 133 -6.94 -12.70 24.34
N LYS A 134 -5.83 -12.97 23.64
CA LYS A 134 -5.51 -14.17 22.80
C LYS A 134 -6.53 -14.69 21.77
N LYS A 135 -7.70 -14.08 21.62
CA LYS A 135 -8.69 -14.46 20.61
C LYS A 135 -8.37 -13.71 19.32
N LYS A 136 -7.89 -14.44 18.31
CA LYS A 136 -7.76 -13.89 16.95
C LYS A 136 -9.17 -13.72 16.38
N VAL A 137 -9.48 -12.54 15.86
CA VAL A 137 -10.69 -12.35 15.05
C VAL A 137 -10.53 -13.20 13.79
N GLU A 138 -11.57 -13.95 13.44
CA GLU A 138 -11.55 -14.79 12.25
C GLU A 138 -11.40 -13.89 11.00
N PRO A 139 -10.38 -14.12 10.16
CA PRO A 139 -10.23 -13.38 8.94
C PRO A 139 -11.40 -13.73 8.02
N PHE A 140 -12.22 -12.74 7.69
CA PHE A 140 -13.29 -12.91 6.72
C PHE A 140 -12.79 -12.56 5.32
N ALA A 141 -13.38 -13.22 4.33
CA ALA A 141 -13.15 -12.95 2.94
C ALA A 141 -14.50 -12.81 2.26
N SER A 142 -14.80 -11.61 1.77
CA SER A 142 -16.03 -11.35 1.06
C SER A 142 -15.75 -10.81 -0.34
N VAL A 143 -16.71 -11.05 -1.24
CA VAL A 143 -16.72 -10.52 -2.60
C VAL A 143 -17.83 -9.49 -2.65
N LEU A 144 -17.49 -8.27 -3.04
CA LEU A 144 -18.43 -7.17 -3.21
C LEU A 144 -18.62 -6.89 -4.70
N SER A 145 -19.87 -6.73 -5.12
CA SER A 145 -20.21 -6.12 -6.41
C SER A 145 -20.50 -4.65 -6.21
N PHE A 146 -19.81 -3.78 -6.97
CA PHE A 146 -20.07 -2.35 -6.91
C PHE A 146 -21.38 -2.01 -7.62
N PRO A 147 -22.25 -1.17 -7.02
CA PRO A 147 -23.45 -0.67 -7.69
C PRO A 147 -23.13 0.04 -9.01
N TYR A 148 -22.02 0.79 -9.04
CA TYR A 148 -21.52 1.46 -10.23
C TYR A 148 -20.14 0.90 -10.62
N PRO A 149 -20.05 0.05 -11.65
CA PRO A 149 -18.80 -0.58 -12.06
C PRO A 149 -17.85 0.41 -12.75
N PHE A 150 -16.56 0.06 -12.80
CA PHE A 150 -15.54 0.85 -13.49
C PHE A 150 -15.71 0.77 -15.01
N ALA A 151 -15.74 1.92 -15.69
CA ALA A 151 -16.00 1.98 -17.13
C ALA A 151 -14.87 1.42 -18.02
N SER A 152 -13.65 1.30 -17.51
CA SER A 152 -12.46 1.05 -18.35
C SER A 152 -11.95 -0.39 -18.32
N GLU A 153 -12.47 -1.26 -17.45
CA GLU A 153 -11.84 -2.55 -17.15
C GLU A 153 -12.89 -3.69 -17.16
N ILE A 154 -13.20 -4.22 -18.34
CA ILE A 154 -13.91 -5.51 -18.42
C ILE A 154 -12.89 -6.60 -18.09
N ASN A 155 -13.07 -7.22 -16.93
CA ASN A 155 -12.20 -8.28 -16.45
C ASN A 155 -12.22 -9.47 -17.42
N LYS A 156 -11.04 -9.89 -17.90
CA LYS A 156 -10.93 -11.10 -18.72
C LYS A 156 -10.97 -12.32 -17.81
N VAL A 157 -12.09 -13.02 -17.81
CA VAL A 157 -12.29 -14.22 -16.98
C VAL A 157 -12.02 -15.48 -17.81
N ALA A 158 -11.16 -16.36 -17.29
CA ALA A 158 -10.97 -17.71 -17.79
C ALA A 158 -11.69 -18.71 -16.89
N VAL A 159 -12.56 -19.51 -17.47
CA VAL A 159 -13.38 -20.51 -16.78
C VAL A 159 -12.89 -21.90 -17.16
N PHE A 160 -12.52 -22.69 -16.14
CA PHE A 160 -12.09 -24.06 -16.29
C PHE A 160 -13.23 -25.03 -15.94
N THR A 161 -13.64 -25.82 -16.93
CA THR A 161 -14.72 -26.81 -16.83
C THR A 161 -14.36 -28.05 -17.66
N GLY A 162 -14.79 -29.23 -17.18
CA GLY A 162 -14.68 -30.49 -17.94
C GLY A 162 -15.91 -30.76 -18.81
N ASN A 163 -17.06 -30.20 -18.44
CA ASN A 163 -18.35 -30.47 -19.06
C ASN A 163 -18.63 -29.52 -20.23
N ALA A 164 -18.95 -30.08 -21.40
CA ALA A 164 -19.25 -29.29 -22.60
C ALA A 164 -20.47 -28.35 -22.43
N SER A 165 -21.44 -28.72 -21.61
CA SER A 165 -22.60 -27.88 -21.29
C SER A 165 -22.21 -26.63 -20.51
N GLU A 166 -21.31 -26.77 -19.53
CA GLU A 166 -20.83 -25.66 -18.70
C GLU A 166 -19.97 -24.68 -19.49
N ILE A 167 -19.26 -25.17 -20.52
CA ILE A 167 -18.49 -24.31 -21.44
C ILE A 167 -19.44 -23.33 -22.14
N LYS A 168 -20.55 -23.82 -22.71
CA LYS A 168 -21.55 -22.98 -23.38
C LYS A 168 -22.17 -21.97 -22.43
N ILE A 169 -22.52 -22.40 -21.21
CA ILE A 169 -23.05 -21.51 -20.18
C ILE A 169 -22.03 -20.42 -19.85
N ALA A 170 -20.75 -20.76 -19.72
CA ALA A 170 -19.71 -19.78 -19.43
C ALA A 170 -19.55 -18.76 -20.57
N GLU A 171 -19.57 -19.22 -21.83
CA GLU A 171 -19.51 -18.36 -23.03
C GLU A 171 -20.73 -17.42 -23.11
N GLU A 172 -21.93 -17.93 -22.85
CA GLU A 172 -23.18 -17.15 -22.83
C GLU A 172 -23.17 -16.06 -21.72
N ASN A 173 -22.51 -16.34 -20.59
CA ASN A 173 -22.33 -15.39 -19.50
C ASN A 173 -21.15 -14.41 -19.72
N GLY A 174 -20.52 -14.41 -20.90
CA GLY A 174 -19.48 -13.46 -21.26
C GLY A 174 -18.08 -13.82 -20.75
N ALA A 175 -17.79 -15.09 -20.48
CA ALA A 175 -16.42 -15.53 -20.21
C ALA A 175 -15.53 -15.26 -21.43
N ALA A 176 -14.34 -14.69 -21.21
CA ALA A 176 -13.40 -14.43 -22.29
C ALA A 176 -12.79 -15.72 -22.85
N PHE A 177 -12.58 -16.71 -21.97
CA PHE A 177 -12.08 -18.03 -22.33
C PHE A 177 -12.79 -19.09 -21.50
N ALA A 178 -13.30 -20.13 -22.14
CA ALA A 178 -13.89 -21.29 -21.48
C ALA A 178 -13.26 -22.58 -22.02
N GLY A 179 -12.86 -23.50 -21.14
CA GLY A 179 -12.33 -24.79 -21.56
C GLY A 179 -11.58 -25.55 -20.45
N GLY A 180 -11.21 -26.79 -20.74
CA GLY A 180 -10.50 -27.65 -19.79
C GLY A 180 -8.97 -27.61 -19.92
N THR A 181 -8.36 -28.79 -20.08
CA THR A 181 -6.89 -28.97 -20.20
C THR A 181 -6.24 -28.19 -21.33
N ASN A 182 -6.94 -27.99 -22.45
CA ASN A 182 -6.43 -27.19 -23.58
C ASN A 182 -6.08 -25.76 -23.16
N LEU A 183 -6.87 -25.17 -22.25
CA LEU A 183 -6.64 -23.81 -21.77
C LEU A 183 -5.44 -23.74 -20.81
N VAL A 184 -5.20 -24.82 -20.05
CA VAL A 184 -4.07 -24.92 -19.13
C VAL A 184 -2.73 -24.81 -19.86
N GLN A 185 -2.59 -25.51 -21.00
CA GLN A 185 -1.38 -25.47 -21.81
C GLN A 185 -1.11 -24.07 -22.37
N LYS A 186 -2.14 -23.43 -22.96
CA LYS A 186 -2.02 -22.06 -23.48
C LYS A 186 -1.61 -21.04 -22.42
N ILE A 187 -2.07 -21.22 -21.18
CA ILE A 187 -1.65 -20.37 -20.05
C ILE A 187 -0.22 -20.69 -19.63
N LEU A 188 0.22 -21.95 -19.68
CA LEU A 188 1.62 -22.30 -19.41
C LEU A 188 2.57 -21.70 -20.45
N ASP A 189 2.16 -21.67 -21.71
CA ASP A 189 2.91 -21.12 -22.84
C ASP A 189 2.82 -19.59 -22.95
N ASP A 190 2.12 -18.92 -22.02
CA ASP A 190 1.91 -17.46 -21.98
C ASP A 190 1.17 -16.87 -23.19
N GLU A 191 0.48 -17.70 -23.98
CA GLU A 191 -0.35 -17.24 -25.12
C GLU A 191 -1.56 -16.43 -24.62
N ILE A 192 -2.13 -16.83 -23.49
CA ILE A 192 -3.34 -16.23 -22.92
C ILE A 192 -3.04 -15.67 -21.52
N GLN A 193 -3.39 -14.40 -21.30
CA GLN A 193 -3.28 -13.72 -20.01
C GLN A 193 -4.65 -13.23 -19.50
N PRO A 194 -5.42 -14.09 -18.80
CA PRO A 194 -6.64 -13.69 -18.10
C PRO A 194 -6.34 -12.98 -16.78
N ASP A 195 -7.27 -12.12 -16.35
CA ASP A 195 -7.17 -11.43 -15.07
C ASP A 195 -7.59 -12.33 -13.91
N PHE A 196 -8.72 -13.02 -14.11
CA PHE A 196 -9.33 -13.90 -13.11
C PHE A 196 -9.51 -15.31 -13.65
N TYR A 197 -9.33 -16.27 -12.75
CA TYR A 197 -9.51 -17.70 -13.02
C TYR A 197 -10.65 -18.22 -12.15
N VAL A 198 -11.60 -18.91 -12.77
CA VAL A 198 -12.72 -19.60 -12.13
C VAL A 198 -12.63 -21.06 -12.52
N ALA A 199 -12.85 -21.98 -11.58
CA ALA A 199 -12.73 -23.40 -11.82
C ALA A 199 -13.83 -24.17 -11.09
N VAL A 200 -14.39 -25.16 -11.77
CA VAL A 200 -15.29 -26.15 -11.15
C VAL A 200 -14.45 -27.14 -10.33
N PRO A 201 -14.92 -27.61 -9.15
CA PRO A 201 -14.15 -28.51 -8.29
C PRO A 201 -13.62 -29.78 -9.00
N GLU A 202 -14.34 -30.28 -10.00
CA GLU A 202 -13.99 -31.48 -10.76
C GLU A 202 -12.66 -31.34 -11.52
N ILE A 203 -12.35 -30.16 -12.06
CA ILE A 203 -11.14 -29.93 -12.88
C ILE A 203 -9.94 -29.39 -12.06
N MET A 204 -10.16 -29.06 -10.79
CA MET A 204 -9.10 -28.59 -9.88
C MET A 204 -7.82 -29.44 -9.86
N PRO A 205 -7.84 -30.79 -9.87
CA PRO A 205 -6.61 -31.59 -9.90
C PRO A 205 -5.77 -31.35 -11.16
N GLU A 206 -6.40 -31.09 -12.30
CA GLU A 206 -5.73 -30.83 -13.58
C GLU A 206 -5.08 -29.44 -13.63
N LEU A 207 -5.55 -28.50 -12.80
CA LEU A 207 -5.00 -27.15 -12.70
C LEU A 207 -3.75 -27.06 -11.81
N ASN A 208 -3.38 -28.13 -11.10
CA ASN A 208 -2.18 -28.16 -10.24
C ASN A 208 -0.88 -27.66 -10.89
N PRO A 209 -0.59 -27.92 -12.19
CA PRO A 209 0.58 -27.35 -12.86
C PRO A 209 0.61 -25.81 -12.83
N LEU A 210 -0.55 -25.16 -12.89
CA LEU A 210 -0.66 -23.70 -12.86
C LEU A 210 -0.42 -23.09 -11.48
N LYS A 211 -0.44 -23.89 -10.41
CA LYS A 211 -0.31 -23.41 -9.03
C LYS A 211 0.97 -22.60 -8.79
N LYS A 212 2.09 -23.03 -9.40
CA LYS A 212 3.37 -22.32 -9.30
C LYS A 212 3.37 -20.99 -10.07
N LYS A 213 2.72 -20.96 -11.24
CA LYS A 213 2.64 -19.78 -12.12
C LYS A 213 1.69 -18.73 -11.55
N LEU A 214 0.49 -19.13 -11.14
CA LEU A 214 -0.58 -18.22 -10.71
C LEU A 214 -0.45 -17.73 -9.26
N LYS A 215 0.24 -18.48 -8.38
CA LYS A 215 0.45 -18.13 -6.96
C LYS A 215 -0.84 -17.70 -6.25
N LYS A 216 -1.01 -16.39 -5.99
CA LYS A 216 -2.19 -15.81 -5.30
C LYS A 216 -3.45 -15.77 -6.17
N ARG A 217 -3.30 -15.80 -7.51
CA ARG A 217 -4.43 -15.78 -8.47
C ARG A 217 -5.06 -17.16 -8.69
N PHE A 218 -4.43 -18.22 -8.17
CA PHE A 218 -4.93 -19.59 -8.31
C PHE A 218 -6.34 -19.71 -7.67
N PRO A 219 -7.32 -20.34 -8.36
CA PRO A 219 -8.66 -20.57 -7.79
C PRO A 219 -8.57 -21.33 -6.46
N LYS A 220 -9.26 -20.85 -5.44
CA LYS A 220 -9.35 -21.52 -4.13
C LYS A 220 -10.81 -21.55 -3.70
N LEU A 221 -11.19 -22.60 -2.97
CA LEU A 221 -12.52 -22.70 -2.37
C LEU A 221 -12.75 -21.58 -1.33
N THR A 222 -11.71 -21.21 -0.59
CA THR A 222 -11.74 -20.10 0.38
C THR A 222 -10.53 -19.17 0.17
N ARG A 223 -10.79 -17.85 0.18
CA ARG A 223 -9.76 -16.81 0.02
C ARG A 223 -9.44 -16.13 1.35
N SER A 224 -8.91 -16.83 2.34
CA SER A 224 -8.49 -16.16 3.59
C SER A 224 -7.32 -15.19 3.35
N LYS A 225 -7.44 -13.96 3.86
CA LYS A 225 -6.33 -13.00 4.00
C LYS A 225 -6.13 -12.74 5.50
N GLU A 226 -4.89 -12.77 5.97
CA GLU A 226 -4.56 -12.61 7.39
C GLU A 226 -4.30 -11.14 7.80
N GLU A 227 -4.53 -10.18 6.90
CA GLU A 227 -4.23 -8.75 7.13
C GLU A 227 -5.51 -7.95 7.41
N PHE A 228 -5.44 -7.06 8.41
CA PHE A 228 -6.55 -6.19 8.85
C PHE A 228 -6.55 -4.81 8.19
N PHE A 229 -5.69 -4.64 7.18
CA PHE A 229 -5.63 -3.45 6.34
C PHE A 229 -6.35 -3.75 5.03
N LEU A 230 -7.35 -2.93 4.70
CA LEU A 230 -8.07 -3.02 3.44
C LEU A 230 -7.80 -1.74 2.64
N GLU A 231 -6.88 -1.83 1.70
CA GLU A 231 -6.72 -0.84 0.62
C GLU A 231 -7.50 -1.35 -0.59
N THR A 232 -8.49 -0.61 -1.07
CA THR A 232 -9.32 -1.02 -2.21
C THR A 232 -9.71 0.16 -3.08
N LYS A 233 -9.58 -0.01 -4.40
CA LYS A 233 -10.08 0.95 -5.40
C LYS A 233 -11.60 0.91 -5.38
N ILE A 234 -12.25 2.06 -5.15
CA ILE A 234 -13.71 2.18 -5.02
C ILE A 234 -14.38 2.83 -6.22
N ALA A 235 -13.68 3.73 -6.90
CA ALA A 235 -14.20 4.49 -8.03
C ALA A 235 -13.06 5.05 -8.89
N THR A 236 -13.41 5.67 -10.00
CA THR A 236 -12.53 6.57 -10.76
C THR A 236 -13.05 8.00 -10.65
N LEU A 237 -12.16 9.00 -10.70
CA LEU A 237 -12.53 10.41 -10.48
C LEU A 237 -13.47 10.99 -11.54
N ASP A 238 -13.56 10.36 -12.71
CA ASP A 238 -14.51 10.69 -13.77
C ASP A 238 -15.97 10.33 -13.43
N MET A 239 -16.21 9.49 -12.43
CA MET A 239 -17.54 9.12 -11.96
C MET A 239 -18.25 10.31 -11.26
N SER A 240 -19.59 10.31 -11.23
CA SER A 240 -20.34 11.34 -10.50
C SER A 240 -20.09 11.23 -8.99
N SER A 241 -20.27 12.32 -8.25
CA SER A 241 -20.03 12.30 -6.80
C SER A 241 -20.95 11.31 -6.09
N ASP A 242 -22.20 11.20 -6.54
CA ASP A 242 -23.19 10.24 -6.01
C ASP A 242 -22.78 8.79 -6.26
N GLN A 243 -22.22 8.50 -7.44
CA GLN A 243 -21.74 7.16 -7.78
C GLN A 243 -20.56 6.75 -6.88
N ILE A 244 -19.62 7.67 -6.66
CA ILE A 244 -18.46 7.44 -5.78
C ILE A 244 -18.94 7.19 -4.34
N ALA A 245 -19.87 8.02 -3.85
CA ALA A 245 -20.44 7.88 -2.52
C ALA A 245 -21.19 6.55 -2.35
N ALA A 246 -21.98 6.13 -3.34
CA ALA A 246 -22.68 4.86 -3.32
C ALA A 246 -21.74 3.65 -3.30
N ASN A 247 -20.65 3.69 -4.09
CA ASN A 247 -19.64 2.63 -4.08
C ASN A 247 -18.90 2.56 -2.73
N LEU A 248 -18.59 3.71 -2.13
CA LEU A 248 -18.01 3.77 -0.78
C LEU A 248 -18.94 3.16 0.27
N GLN A 249 -20.22 3.52 0.23
CA GLN A 249 -21.24 2.97 1.14
C GLN A 249 -21.39 1.46 1.00
N ALA A 250 -21.30 0.93 -0.22
CA ALA A 250 -21.35 -0.51 -0.47
C ALA A 250 -20.17 -1.25 0.22
N VAL A 251 -18.95 -0.70 0.16
CA VAL A 251 -17.78 -1.27 0.82
C VAL A 251 -17.93 -1.22 2.34
N ILE A 252 -18.32 -0.07 2.89
CA ILE A 252 -18.48 0.11 4.33
C ILE A 252 -19.56 -0.85 4.86
N SER A 253 -20.70 -0.94 4.18
CA SER A 253 -21.81 -1.83 4.55
C SER A 253 -21.40 -3.29 4.55
N GLU A 254 -20.67 -3.73 3.51
CA GLU A 254 -20.21 -5.11 3.42
C GLU A 254 -19.16 -5.44 4.49
N VAL A 255 -18.22 -4.52 4.75
CA VAL A 255 -17.25 -4.68 5.84
C VAL A 255 -17.98 -4.78 7.18
N CYS A 256 -18.94 -3.89 7.44
CA CYS A 256 -19.72 -3.89 8.69
C CYS A 256 -20.57 -5.16 8.88
N ARG A 257 -20.99 -5.83 7.81
CA ARG A 257 -21.74 -7.10 7.88
C ARG A 257 -20.92 -8.23 8.51
N HIS A 258 -19.60 -8.22 8.32
CA HIS A 258 -18.69 -9.23 8.89
C HIS A 258 -18.13 -8.84 10.26
N ARG A 259 -18.65 -7.76 10.85
CA ARG A 259 -18.26 -7.33 12.19
C ARG A 259 -18.68 -8.37 13.24
N PRO A 260 -17.74 -8.89 14.05
CA PRO A 260 -18.11 -9.76 15.17
C PRO A 260 -18.86 -8.93 16.23
N LEU A 261 -19.97 -9.48 16.73
CA LEU A 261 -20.90 -8.84 17.67
C LEU A 261 -20.26 -8.25 18.95
N ASN A 262 -19.03 -8.67 19.27
CA ASN A 262 -18.28 -8.28 20.46
C ASN A 262 -17.39 -7.04 20.28
N LEU A 263 -17.22 -6.50 19.07
CA LEU A 263 -16.42 -5.30 18.81
C LEU A 263 -17.32 -4.06 18.72
N GLY A 264 -16.92 -2.95 19.34
CA GLY A 264 -17.58 -1.63 19.25
C GLY A 264 -17.55 -1.04 17.84
N LYS A 265 -18.09 0.18 17.64
CA LYS A 265 -18.15 0.83 16.31
C LYS A 265 -16.74 0.93 15.72
N TRP A 266 -16.57 0.49 14.47
CA TRP A 266 -15.33 0.72 13.72
C TRP A 266 -15.32 2.16 13.22
N PHE A 267 -14.19 2.83 13.40
CA PHE A 267 -13.96 4.17 12.85
C PHE A 267 -13.04 4.03 11.64
N ALA A 268 -13.47 4.56 10.50
CA ALA A 268 -12.56 4.87 9.39
C ALA A 268 -11.89 6.21 9.74
N GLY A 269 -10.56 6.23 9.79
CA GLY A 269 -9.76 7.41 10.10
C GLY A 269 -8.95 7.92 8.91
#